data_AF-A0A3M2C669-F1
#
_entry.id   AF-A0A3M2C669-F1
#
_cell.length_a   1.000
_cell.length_b   1.000
_cell.length_c   1.000
_cell.angle_alpha   90.00
_cell.angle_beta   90.00
_cell.angle_gamma   90.00
#
_symmetry.space_group_name_H-M   'P 1'
#
loop_
_entity.id
_entity.type
_entity.pdbx_description
1 polymer ?
#
loop_
_entity_poly.entity_id
_entity_poly.type
_entity_poly.pdbx_seq_one_letter_code
_entity_poly.pdbx_strand_id
1 'polypeptide(L)'
;MRAMTATADRPAVDPGAARGEGVPLRSRAAVRTILRTPLLYKLLLPNLGLLALGLAAGLVLHAHLDDAHGTATLVAGFVAIVLLGLIAGTVLNVLLLRTALAPVRELEETAARIEAGDLSARAAVLRTADDSLSRLTTVFNRSLDEYERRRAQDRLLSARALRAEEEERTRSSRELYDDLAQTLAGALVRFRLMEQAEAERDEERARGLRAEIRSELLEALEGVRGVARRLHPPELEELGLRAALDAYTRRVAEDSGVPVRVSHAAAVEDRLSPETRLAVFRVVQEAVRNAVSHA
;
A
#
# COMPACT_ATOMS: atom_id res chain seq x y z
N MET A 1 63.43 -3.56 -3.40
CA MET A 1 63.24 -4.54 -4.50
C MET A 1 62.05 -4.05 -5.32
N ARG A 2 62.31 -3.19 -6.32
CA ARG A 2 62.09 -3.45 -7.77
C ARG A 2 60.66 -3.96 -8.06
N ALA A 3 59.77 -3.07 -8.54
CA ALA A 3 59.43 -2.85 -9.98
C ALA A 3 58.42 -3.93 -10.45
N MET A 4 57.25 -3.65 -11.05
CA MET A 4 57.03 -2.97 -12.34
C MET A 4 55.49 -2.86 -12.56
N THR A 5 54.96 -1.67 -12.84
CA THR A 5 54.35 -1.21 -14.12
C THR A 5 53.02 -1.85 -14.56
N ALA A 6 51.95 -1.05 -14.61
CA ALA A 6 51.07 -0.93 -15.79
C ALA A 6 50.16 0.31 -15.63
N THR A 7 50.63 1.39 -16.23
CA THR A 7 49.94 2.66 -16.49
C THR A 7 48.81 2.45 -17.49
N ALA A 8 47.58 2.85 -17.15
CA ALA A 8 46.51 3.07 -18.12
C ALA A 8 46.12 4.55 -18.06
N ASP A 9 46.63 5.25 -19.07
CA ASP A 9 46.48 6.66 -19.40
C ASP A 9 45.00 7.05 -19.55
N ARG A 10 44.50 7.90 -18.66
CA ARG A 10 43.20 8.58 -18.85
C ARG A 10 43.50 9.92 -19.53
N PRO A 11 42.98 10.18 -20.74
CA PRO A 11 43.18 11.47 -21.37
C PRO A 11 42.44 12.54 -20.55
N ALA A 12 43.18 13.60 -20.22
CA ALA A 12 42.64 14.82 -19.65
C ALA A 12 41.58 15.39 -20.61
N VAL A 13 40.34 15.47 -20.13
CA VAL A 13 39.26 16.15 -20.84
C VAL A 13 39.53 17.65 -20.75
N ASP A 14 40.01 18.19 -21.86
CA ASP A 14 40.15 19.62 -22.13
C ASP A 14 38.81 20.34 -21.93
N PRO A 15 38.70 21.35 -21.04
CA PRO A 15 37.46 22.09 -20.83
C PRO A 15 37.16 23.11 -21.94
N GLY A 16 37.93 23.15 -23.04
CA GLY A 16 37.92 24.23 -24.01
C GLY A 16 37.29 24.00 -25.39
N ALA A 17 36.83 22.79 -25.75
CA ALA A 17 36.55 22.49 -27.17
C ALA A 17 35.21 21.77 -27.43
N ALA A 18 34.10 22.47 -27.22
CA ALA A 18 32.83 22.17 -27.89
C ALA A 18 32.00 23.44 -28.07
N ARG A 19 32.51 24.39 -28.87
CA ARG A 19 31.68 25.42 -29.51
C ARG A 19 30.88 24.73 -30.63
N GLY A 20 29.87 23.96 -30.24
CA GLY A 20 28.78 23.54 -31.11
C GLY A 20 27.82 24.71 -31.27
N GLU A 21 27.69 25.17 -32.50
CA GLU A 21 26.83 26.23 -33.01
C GLU A 21 25.55 26.46 -32.16
N GLY A 22 25.56 27.57 -31.43
CA GLY A 22 24.40 28.02 -30.70
C GLY A 22 23.28 28.39 -31.67
N VAL A 23 22.24 27.57 -31.72
CA VAL A 23 20.93 27.96 -32.27
C VAL A 23 20.58 29.34 -31.69
N PRO A 24 20.25 30.35 -32.52
CA PRO A 24 20.19 31.75 -32.09
C PRO A 24 19.25 31.93 -30.89
N LEU A 25 19.75 32.64 -29.86
CA LEU A 25 19.10 32.87 -28.56
C LEU A 25 17.69 33.48 -28.65
N ARG A 26 17.33 34.09 -29.79
CA ARG A 26 15.97 34.59 -30.06
C ARG A 26 14.91 33.48 -30.18
N SER A 27 15.27 32.31 -30.71
CA SER A 27 14.35 31.17 -30.82
C SER A 27 13.98 30.59 -29.46
N ARG A 28 14.92 30.56 -28.51
CA ARG A 28 14.70 30.10 -27.13
C ARG A 28 13.77 31.03 -26.35
N ALA A 29 13.81 32.34 -26.61
CA ALA A 29 12.91 33.30 -25.98
C ALA A 29 11.47 33.15 -26.50
N ALA A 30 11.27 33.05 -27.82
CA ALA A 30 9.94 32.85 -28.41
C ALA A 30 9.30 31.53 -27.96
N VAL A 31 10.07 30.43 -27.96
CA VAL A 31 9.62 29.12 -27.48
C VAL A 31 9.28 29.17 -25.98
N ARG A 32 10.09 29.87 -25.15
CA ARG A 32 9.83 29.99 -23.71
C ARG A 32 8.59 30.83 -23.39
N THR A 33 8.33 31.89 -24.16
CA THR A 33 7.11 32.70 -24.03
C THR A 33 5.88 31.90 -24.45
N ILE A 34 5.98 31.12 -25.52
CA ILE A 34 4.92 30.19 -25.96
C ILE A 34 4.66 29.11 -24.92
N LEU A 35 5.67 28.62 -24.19
CA LEU A 35 5.48 27.56 -23.19
C LEU A 35 4.72 28.03 -21.95
N ARG A 36 4.84 29.30 -21.56
CA ARG A 36 4.18 29.91 -20.39
C ARG A 36 2.74 30.34 -20.63
N THR A 37 2.28 30.38 -21.88
CA THR A 37 0.89 30.76 -22.14
C THR A 37 -0.03 29.61 -21.70
N PRO A 38 -1.12 29.92 -20.97
CA PRO A 38 -2.15 28.94 -20.65
C PRO A 38 -2.64 28.23 -21.92
N LEU A 39 -3.02 26.96 -21.78
CA LEU A 39 -3.44 26.09 -22.88
C LEU A 39 -4.47 26.74 -23.83
N LEU A 40 -5.41 27.52 -23.26
CA LEU A 40 -6.39 28.29 -24.02
C LEU A 40 -5.75 29.23 -25.06
N TYR A 41 -4.71 29.98 -24.68
CA TYR A 41 -4.05 30.93 -25.58
C TYR A 41 -3.16 30.23 -26.62
N LYS A 42 -2.59 29.06 -26.28
CA LYS A 42 -1.85 28.21 -27.23
C LYS A 42 -2.76 27.69 -28.36
N LEU A 43 -4.05 27.50 -28.09
CA LEU A 43 -5.06 27.09 -29.07
C LEU A 43 -5.68 28.29 -29.81
N LEU A 44 -5.94 29.39 -29.11
CA LEU A 44 -6.69 30.51 -29.66
C LEU A 44 -5.85 31.39 -30.60
N LEU A 45 -4.59 31.70 -30.24
CA LEU A 45 -3.74 32.61 -31.02
C LEU A 45 -3.44 32.11 -32.44
N PRO A 46 -3.07 30.82 -32.65
CA PRO A 46 -2.82 30.32 -34.00
C PRO A 46 -4.07 30.31 -34.87
N ASN A 47 -5.23 29.98 -34.29
CA ASN A 47 -6.51 29.97 -35.00
C ASN A 47 -6.94 31.38 -35.42
N LEU A 48 -6.81 32.37 -34.53
CA LEU A 48 -7.07 33.78 -34.87
C LEU A 48 -6.13 34.29 -35.96
N GLY A 49 -4.83 33.94 -35.89
CA GLY A 49 -3.85 34.30 -36.91
C GLY A 49 -4.19 33.70 -38.28
N LEU A 50 -4.62 32.44 -38.31
CA LEU A 50 -5.02 31.77 -39.54
C LEU A 50 -6.27 32.39 -40.16
N LEU A 51 -7.28 32.74 -39.34
CA LEU A 51 -8.48 33.44 -39.81
C LEU A 51 -8.13 34.80 -40.41
N ALA A 52 -7.26 35.57 -39.76
CA ALA A 52 -6.81 36.88 -40.25
C ALA A 52 -6.06 36.75 -41.60
N LEU A 53 -5.17 35.75 -41.72
CA LEU A 53 -4.46 35.47 -42.98
C LEU A 53 -5.41 35.07 -44.11
N GLY A 54 -6.41 34.24 -43.83
CA GLY A 54 -7.44 33.86 -44.80
C GLY A 54 -8.24 35.06 -45.31
N LEU A 55 -8.68 35.93 -44.40
CA LEU A 55 -9.39 37.17 -44.76
C LEU A 55 -8.53 38.11 -45.61
N ALA A 56 -7.26 38.31 -45.23
CA ALA A 56 -6.34 39.15 -45.98
C ALA A 56 -6.06 38.60 -47.39
N ALA A 57 -5.83 37.28 -47.51
CA ALA A 57 -5.61 36.63 -48.80
C ALA A 57 -6.84 36.76 -49.72
N GLY A 58 -8.05 36.61 -49.17
CA GLY A 58 -9.30 36.81 -49.92
C GLY A 58 -9.45 38.24 -50.45
N LEU A 59 -9.14 39.25 -49.63
CA LEU A 59 -9.18 40.66 -50.05
C LEU A 59 -8.15 40.96 -51.14
N VAL A 60 -6.92 40.45 -51.04
CA VAL A 60 -5.87 40.63 -52.04
C VAL A 60 -6.28 39.98 -53.37
N LEU A 61 -6.84 38.76 -53.31
CA LEU A 61 -7.33 38.04 -54.49
C LEU A 61 -8.44 38.83 -55.20
N HIS A 62 -9.39 39.38 -54.44
CA HIS A 62 -10.47 40.20 -54.98
C HIS A 62 -9.94 41.45 -55.69
N ALA A 63 -8.98 42.16 -55.08
CA ALA A 63 -8.43 43.40 -55.64
C ALA A 63 -7.56 43.19 -56.89
N HIS A 64 -6.91 42.03 -57.07
CA HIS A 64 -5.97 41.80 -58.18
C HIS A 64 -6.59 41.17 -59.43
N LEU A 65 -7.75 40.52 -59.29
CA LEU A 65 -8.36 39.74 -60.37
C LEU A 65 -9.64 40.38 -60.96
N ASP A 66 -10.09 41.50 -60.38
CA ASP A 66 -11.32 42.22 -60.78
C ASP A 66 -11.25 42.76 -62.23
N ASP A 67 -10.05 43.08 -62.74
CA ASP A 67 -9.86 43.69 -64.06
C ASP A 67 -9.71 42.69 -65.22
N ALA A 68 -9.60 41.37 -64.98
CA ALA A 68 -9.20 40.40 -66.01
C ALA A 68 -10.01 39.10 -66.12
N HIS A 69 -10.83 38.73 -65.12
CA HIS A 69 -11.49 37.42 -65.05
C HIS A 69 -12.98 37.52 -64.65
N GLY A 70 -13.81 36.55 -65.05
CA GLY A 70 -15.25 36.52 -64.71
C GLY A 70 -15.53 36.25 -63.23
N THR A 71 -16.71 36.63 -62.74
CA THR A 71 -17.14 36.45 -61.34
C THR A 71 -17.02 35.00 -60.86
N ALA A 72 -17.28 34.01 -61.73
CA ALA A 72 -17.16 32.59 -61.40
C ALA A 72 -15.74 32.15 -61.02
N THR A 73 -14.71 32.65 -61.72
CA THR A 73 -13.30 32.34 -61.44
C THR A 73 -12.80 32.97 -60.14
N LEU A 74 -13.28 34.18 -59.81
CA LEU A 74 -13.02 34.83 -58.53
C LEU A 74 -13.60 34.03 -57.36
N VAL A 75 -14.86 33.60 -57.49
CA VAL A 75 -15.55 32.78 -56.49
C VAL A 75 -14.85 31.44 -56.30
N ALA A 76 -14.45 30.76 -57.39
CA ALA A 76 -13.73 29.48 -57.30
C ALA A 76 -12.36 29.61 -56.61
N GLY A 77 -11.60 30.65 -56.92
CA GLY A 77 -10.31 30.93 -56.26
C GLY A 77 -10.47 31.24 -54.77
N PHE A 78 -11.48 32.04 -54.41
CA PHE A 78 -11.80 32.33 -53.01
C PHE A 78 -12.17 31.05 -52.24
N VAL A 79 -13.05 30.21 -52.82
CA VAL A 79 -13.45 28.93 -52.22
C VAL A 79 -12.24 28.01 -52.01
N ALA A 80 -11.33 27.93 -52.98
CA ALA A 80 -10.11 27.12 -52.85
C ALA A 80 -9.20 27.60 -51.70
N ILE A 81 -9.02 28.91 -51.53
CA ILE A 81 -8.25 29.48 -50.42
C ILE A 81 -8.91 29.17 -49.07
N VAL A 82 -10.23 29.31 -48.97
CA VAL A 82 -10.98 29.00 -47.75
C VAL A 82 -10.83 27.52 -47.39
N LEU A 83 -10.96 26.61 -48.36
CA LEU A 83 -10.80 25.17 -48.14
C LEU A 83 -9.37 24.81 -47.69
N LEU A 84 -8.34 25.38 -48.33
CA LEU A 84 -6.95 25.18 -47.90
C LEU A 84 -6.71 25.71 -46.48
N GLY A 85 -7.25 26.89 -46.16
CA GLY A 85 -7.19 27.46 -44.82
C GLY A 85 -7.86 26.56 -43.78
N LEU A 86 -9.03 25.99 -44.10
CA LEU A 86 -9.76 25.09 -43.19
C LEU A 86 -8.97 23.80 -42.94
N ILE A 87 -8.38 23.20 -43.98
CA ILE A 87 -7.54 22.01 -43.85
C ILE A 87 -6.31 22.31 -43.01
N ALA A 88 -5.58 23.37 -43.34
CA ALA A 88 -4.39 23.79 -42.60
C ALA A 88 -4.71 24.08 -41.12
N GLY A 89 -5.83 24.73 -40.85
CA GLY A 89 -6.31 25.02 -39.49
C GLY A 89 -6.68 23.78 -38.72
N THR A 90 -7.35 22.83 -39.37
CA THR A 90 -7.71 21.55 -38.74
C THR A 90 -6.46 20.76 -38.37
N VAL A 91 -5.48 20.67 -39.29
CA VAL A 91 -4.20 19.99 -39.03
C VAL A 91 -3.43 20.66 -37.89
N LEU A 92 -3.35 22.00 -37.91
CA LEU A 92 -2.71 22.78 -36.85
C LEU A 92 -3.38 22.56 -35.49
N ASN A 93 -4.71 22.59 -35.45
CA ASN A 93 -5.49 22.38 -34.23
C ASN A 93 -5.30 20.96 -33.68
N VAL A 94 -5.30 19.93 -34.53
CA VAL A 94 -5.02 18.55 -34.12
C VAL A 94 -3.61 18.41 -33.56
N LEU A 95 -2.61 19.04 -34.19
CA LEU A 95 -1.23 19.01 -33.70
C LEU A 95 -1.11 19.69 -32.33
N LEU A 96 -1.71 20.87 -32.18
CA LEU A 96 -1.76 21.60 -30.91
C LEU A 96 -2.41 20.76 -29.81
N LEU A 97 -3.57 20.14 -30.10
CA LEU A 97 -4.29 19.31 -29.14
C LEU A 97 -3.47 18.08 -28.73
N ARG A 98 -2.84 17.38 -29.68
CA ARG A 98 -1.97 16.22 -29.39
C ARG A 98 -0.81 16.61 -28.47
N THR A 99 -0.18 17.75 -28.73
CA THR A 99 0.96 18.21 -27.93
C THR A 99 0.53 18.69 -26.55
N ALA A 100 -0.63 19.35 -26.46
CA ALA A 100 -1.17 19.90 -25.23
C ALA A 100 -1.70 18.81 -24.26
N LEU A 101 -2.25 17.71 -24.79
CA LEU A 101 -2.77 16.59 -24.00
C LEU A 101 -1.75 15.47 -23.75
N ALA A 102 -0.55 15.54 -24.33
CA ALA A 102 0.50 14.55 -24.11
C ALA A 102 0.83 14.31 -22.61
N PRO A 103 0.93 15.34 -21.74
CA PRO A 103 1.18 15.13 -20.31
C PRO A 103 0.07 14.37 -19.59
N VAL A 104 -1.18 14.52 -20.04
CA VAL A 104 -2.32 13.81 -19.43
C VAL A 104 -2.25 12.32 -19.75
N ARG A 105 -1.92 11.97 -21.00
CA ARG A 105 -1.74 10.57 -21.42
C ARG A 105 -0.59 9.90 -20.67
N GLU A 106 0.50 10.63 -20.44
CA GLU A 106 1.62 10.12 -19.64
C GLU A 106 1.24 9.85 -18.17
N LEU A 107 0.39 10.69 -17.58
CA LEU A 107 -0.15 10.43 -16.24
C LEU A 107 -1.04 9.19 -16.23
N GLU A 108 -1.89 9.02 -17.24
CA GLU A 108 -2.76 7.84 -17.41
C GLU A 108 -1.94 6.56 -17.57
N GLU A 109 -0.93 6.56 -18.44
CA GLU A 109 -0.02 5.42 -18.63
C GLU A 109 0.78 5.10 -17.36
N THR A 110 1.18 6.13 -16.61
CA THR A 110 1.87 5.93 -15.32
C THR A 110 0.92 5.35 -14.28
N ALA A 111 -0.32 5.83 -14.20
CA ALA A 111 -1.33 5.27 -13.31
C ALA A 111 -1.64 3.80 -13.65
N ALA A 112 -1.78 3.47 -14.92
CA ALA A 112 -2.01 2.10 -15.38
C ALA A 112 -0.85 1.16 -15.03
N ARG A 113 0.41 1.63 -15.15
CA ARG A 113 1.59 0.85 -14.73
C ARG A 113 1.60 0.58 -13.22
N ILE A 114 1.19 1.56 -12.42
CA ILE A 114 1.11 1.44 -10.96
C ILE A 114 0.00 0.46 -10.56
N GLU A 115 -1.15 0.51 -11.24
CA GLU A 115 -2.23 -0.46 -11.06
C GLU A 115 -1.78 -1.88 -11.43
N ALA A 116 -0.97 -2.02 -12.49
CA ALA A 116 -0.33 -3.28 -12.88
C ALA A 116 0.79 -3.74 -11.91
N GLY A 117 1.14 -2.95 -10.90
CA GLY A 117 2.08 -3.30 -9.83
C GLY A 117 3.47 -2.68 -9.93
N ASP A 118 3.77 -1.91 -10.98
CA ASP A 118 5.02 -1.14 -11.06
C ASP A 118 4.91 0.16 -10.24
N LEU A 119 5.11 0.03 -8.93
CA LEU A 119 5.08 1.15 -7.98
C LEU A 119 6.25 2.12 -8.16
N SER A 120 7.27 1.79 -8.97
CA SER A 120 8.42 2.65 -9.23
C SER A 120 8.19 3.62 -10.39
N ALA A 121 7.13 3.41 -11.18
CA ALA A 121 6.76 4.26 -12.29
C ALA A 121 6.49 5.70 -11.82
N ARG A 122 7.05 6.66 -12.56
CA ARG A 122 6.80 8.10 -12.38
C ARG A 122 6.50 8.73 -13.73
N ALA A 123 5.64 9.73 -13.74
CA ALA A 123 5.32 10.49 -14.94
C ALA A 123 6.43 11.53 -15.17
N ALA A 124 6.94 11.65 -16.39
CA ALA A 124 7.94 12.65 -16.70
C ALA A 124 7.32 14.05 -16.77
N VAL A 125 8.10 15.05 -16.37
CA VAL A 125 7.70 16.45 -16.52
C VAL A 125 8.02 16.88 -17.95
N LEU A 126 7.03 16.78 -18.84
CA LEU A 126 7.17 17.22 -20.22
C LEU A 126 7.35 18.74 -20.30
N ARG A 127 8.42 19.17 -20.99
CA ARG A 127 8.75 20.60 -21.18
C ARG A 127 7.69 21.37 -21.98
N THR A 128 6.81 20.67 -22.70
CA THR A 128 5.71 21.21 -23.51
C THR A 128 4.46 21.52 -22.68
N ALA A 129 4.36 20.95 -21.48
CA ALA A 129 3.28 21.20 -20.54
C ALA A 129 3.25 22.68 -20.13
N ASP A 130 2.05 23.20 -19.89
CA ASP A 130 1.94 24.49 -19.21
C ASP A 130 2.30 24.34 -17.72
N ASP A 131 2.46 25.47 -17.04
CA ASP A 131 2.83 25.49 -15.62
C ASP A 131 1.81 24.73 -14.73
N SER A 132 0.54 24.61 -15.14
CA SER A 132 -0.50 23.91 -14.38
C SER A 132 -0.35 22.40 -14.49
N LEU A 133 -0.20 21.87 -15.72
CA LEU A 133 0.02 20.45 -15.96
C LEU A 133 1.35 19.98 -15.34
N SER A 134 2.40 20.80 -15.42
CA SER A 134 3.69 20.52 -14.76
C SER A 134 3.54 20.43 -13.22
N ARG A 135 2.78 21.34 -12.61
CA ARG A 135 2.44 21.25 -11.19
C ARG A 135 1.64 19.99 -10.86
N LEU A 136 0.66 19.63 -11.70
CA LEU A 136 -0.13 18.42 -11.50
C LEU A 136 0.75 17.16 -11.54
N THR A 137 1.65 17.04 -12.52
CA THR A 137 2.62 15.93 -12.59
C THR A 137 3.51 15.87 -11.35
N THR A 138 3.97 17.02 -10.87
CA THR A 138 4.80 17.10 -9.66
C THR A 138 4.03 16.68 -8.40
N VAL A 139 2.77 17.12 -8.26
CA VAL A 139 1.89 16.70 -7.15
C VAL A 139 1.62 15.20 -7.23
N PHE A 140 1.27 14.69 -8.42
CA PHE A 140 1.01 13.27 -8.65
C PHE A 140 2.21 12.41 -8.25
N ASN A 141 3.41 12.69 -8.77
CA ASN A 141 4.62 11.94 -8.42
C ASN A 141 4.93 11.98 -6.92
N ARG A 142 4.75 13.11 -6.26
CA ARG A 142 4.92 13.22 -4.81
C ARG A 142 3.91 12.37 -4.04
N SER A 143 2.65 12.34 -4.46
CA SER A 143 1.65 11.46 -3.86
C SER A 143 2.01 9.98 -4.02
N LEU A 144 2.62 9.60 -5.14
CA LEU A 144 3.13 8.24 -5.35
C LEU A 144 4.30 7.91 -4.41
N ASP A 145 5.24 8.85 -4.22
CA ASP A 145 6.34 8.67 -3.27
C ASP A 145 5.83 8.52 -1.83
N GLU A 146 4.84 9.30 -1.44
CA GLU A 146 4.19 9.18 -0.12
C GLU A 146 3.48 7.84 0.05
N TYR A 147 2.77 7.37 -0.98
CA TYR A 147 2.12 6.07 -0.99
C TYR A 147 3.13 4.92 -0.83
N GLU A 148 4.23 4.96 -1.58
CA GLU A 148 5.29 3.95 -1.52
C GLU A 148 5.94 3.89 -0.12
N ARG A 149 6.22 5.05 0.48
CA ARG A 149 6.77 5.14 1.84
C ARG A 149 5.82 4.57 2.88
N ARG A 150 4.53 4.92 2.83
CA ARG A 150 3.51 4.39 3.74
C ARG A 150 3.41 2.87 3.62
N ARG A 151 3.36 2.35 2.40
CA ARG A 151 3.31 0.91 2.16
C ARG A 151 4.55 0.18 2.67
N ALA A 152 5.74 0.76 2.52
CA ALA A 152 6.97 0.20 3.07
C ALA A 152 6.97 0.19 4.61
N GLN A 153 6.47 1.27 5.22
CA GLN A 153 6.29 1.35 6.67
C GLN A 153 5.28 0.31 7.17
N ASP A 154 4.12 0.17 6.51
CA ASP A 154 3.10 -0.81 6.86
C ASP A 154 3.66 -2.24 6.80
N ARG A 155 4.40 -2.58 5.72
CA ARG A 155 5.08 -3.88 5.61
C ARG A 155 6.07 -4.13 6.75
N LEU A 156 6.86 -3.11 7.12
CA LEU A 156 7.81 -3.23 8.23
C LEU A 156 7.09 -3.45 9.57
N LEU A 157 6.00 -2.72 9.80
CA LEU A 157 5.19 -2.86 11.01
C LEU A 157 4.52 -4.25 11.08
N SER A 158 3.93 -4.72 9.98
CA SER A 158 3.35 -6.07 9.90
C SER A 158 4.41 -7.15 10.15
N ALA A 159 5.62 -7.01 9.57
CA ALA A 159 6.70 -7.96 9.79
C ALA A 159 7.18 -7.97 11.26
N ARG A 160 7.22 -6.81 11.92
CA ARG A 160 7.53 -6.72 13.35
C ARG A 160 6.44 -7.33 14.22
N ALA A 161 5.17 -7.08 13.90
CA ALA A 161 4.04 -7.66 14.62
C ALA A 161 4.04 -9.19 14.54
N LEU A 162 4.27 -9.76 13.35
CA LEU A 162 4.38 -11.21 13.16
C LEU A 162 5.54 -11.81 13.96
N ARG A 163 6.71 -11.16 13.96
CA ARG A 163 7.86 -11.62 14.76
C ARG A 163 7.56 -11.56 16.25
N ALA A 164 6.95 -10.49 16.73
CA ALA A 164 6.55 -10.38 18.13
C ALA A 164 5.53 -11.46 18.52
N GLU A 165 4.55 -11.76 17.65
CA GLU A 165 3.60 -12.86 17.85
C GLU A 165 4.32 -14.21 17.94
N GLU A 166 5.27 -14.48 17.04
CA GLU A 166 6.01 -15.73 16.99
C GLU A 166 6.96 -15.91 18.18
N GLU A 167 7.61 -14.83 18.62
CA GLU A 167 8.41 -14.79 19.85
C GLU A 167 7.54 -15.05 21.08
N GLU A 168 6.37 -14.44 21.17
CA GLU A 168 5.45 -14.62 22.29
C GLU A 168 4.87 -16.03 22.34
N ARG A 169 4.51 -16.59 21.17
CA ARG A 169 4.08 -17.99 21.04
C ARG A 169 5.19 -18.95 21.48
N THR A 170 6.44 -18.67 21.08
CA THR A 170 7.59 -19.49 21.46
C THR A 170 7.88 -19.40 22.95
N ARG A 171 7.82 -18.19 23.53
CA ARG A 171 7.99 -17.98 24.97
C ARG A 171 6.91 -18.71 25.77
N SER A 172 5.65 -18.52 25.39
CA SER A 172 4.52 -19.22 26.00
C SER A 172 4.71 -20.73 25.94
N SER A 173 5.08 -21.29 24.78
CA SER A 173 5.30 -22.74 24.66
C SER A 173 6.42 -23.25 25.57
N ARG A 174 7.47 -22.46 25.81
CA ARG A 174 8.57 -22.84 26.71
C ARG A 174 8.15 -22.78 28.18
N GLU A 175 7.55 -21.68 28.62
CA GLU A 175 7.07 -21.54 30.00
C GLU A 175 6.13 -22.69 30.37
N LEU A 176 5.23 -23.04 29.46
CA LEU A 176 4.29 -24.13 29.67
C LEU A 176 4.96 -25.50 29.68
N TYR A 177 5.93 -25.72 28.79
CA TYR A 177 6.69 -26.96 28.79
C TYR A 177 7.49 -27.13 30.09
N ASP A 178 8.13 -26.05 30.56
CA ASP A 178 8.95 -26.06 31.76
C ASP A 178 8.10 -26.30 33.02
N ASP A 179 6.95 -25.61 33.16
CA ASP A 179 6.00 -25.83 34.26
C ASP A 179 5.49 -27.28 34.30
N LEU A 180 5.08 -27.83 33.14
CA LEU A 180 4.59 -29.20 33.05
C LEU A 180 5.69 -30.23 33.34
N ALA A 181 6.90 -30.01 32.82
CA ALA A 181 8.04 -30.88 33.08
C ALA A 181 8.38 -30.92 34.57
N GLN A 182 8.32 -29.77 35.25
CA GLN A 182 8.58 -29.68 36.68
C GLN A 182 7.52 -30.41 37.51
N THR A 183 6.23 -30.20 37.23
CA THR A 183 5.13 -30.88 37.95
C THR A 183 5.20 -32.39 37.75
N LEU A 184 5.43 -32.85 36.51
CA LEU A 184 5.56 -34.28 36.22
C LEU A 184 6.80 -34.91 36.87
N ALA A 185 7.93 -34.18 36.93
CA ALA A 185 9.12 -34.65 37.63
C ALA A 185 8.87 -34.80 39.14
N GLY A 186 8.17 -33.86 39.76
CA GLY A 186 7.76 -33.94 41.17
C GLY A 186 6.85 -35.14 41.44
N ALA A 187 5.86 -35.37 40.57
CA ALA A 187 4.97 -36.52 40.66
C ALA A 187 5.74 -37.86 40.53
N LEU A 188 6.74 -37.94 39.64
CA LEU A 188 7.59 -39.13 39.49
C LEU A 188 8.43 -39.43 40.74
N VAL A 189 8.98 -38.40 41.39
CA VAL A 189 9.73 -38.58 42.65
C VAL A 189 8.81 -39.09 43.75
N ARG A 190 7.62 -38.51 43.90
CA ARG A 190 6.63 -38.97 44.89
C ARG A 190 6.14 -40.38 44.59
N PHE A 191 5.98 -40.73 43.33
CA PHE A 191 5.63 -42.09 42.93
C PHE A 191 6.68 -43.11 43.39
N ARG A 192 7.98 -42.82 43.24
CA ARG A 192 9.05 -43.69 43.77
C ARG A 192 9.02 -43.78 45.30
N LEU A 193 8.77 -42.66 45.99
CA LEU A 193 8.61 -42.66 47.45
C LEU A 193 7.41 -43.50 47.89
N MET A 194 6.34 -43.51 47.11
CA MET A 194 5.16 -44.33 47.35
C MET A 194 5.49 -45.81 47.18
N GLU A 195 6.20 -46.20 46.11
CA GLU A 195 6.67 -47.58 45.91
C GLU A 195 7.56 -48.06 47.07
N GLN A 196 8.42 -47.17 47.60
CA GLN A 196 9.25 -47.47 48.77
C GLN A 196 8.41 -47.67 50.04
N ALA A 197 7.45 -46.79 50.31
CA ALA A 197 6.55 -46.91 51.46
C ALA A 197 5.71 -48.20 51.40
N GLU A 198 5.26 -48.60 50.20
CA GLU A 198 4.58 -49.88 50.00
C GLU A 198 5.50 -51.07 50.29
N ALA A 199 6.76 -51.02 49.85
CA ALA A 199 7.75 -52.07 50.16
C ALA A 199 8.05 -52.17 51.67
N GLU A 200 8.05 -51.03 52.37
CA GLU A 200 8.21 -50.94 53.84
C GLU A 200 6.95 -51.32 54.61
N ARG A 201 5.81 -51.55 53.93
CA ARG A 201 4.46 -51.77 54.51
C ARG A 201 3.94 -50.60 55.35
N ASP A 202 4.38 -49.38 55.04
CA ASP A 202 3.85 -48.14 55.61
C ASP A 202 2.65 -47.64 54.79
N GLU A 203 1.48 -48.21 55.06
CA GLU A 203 0.24 -47.91 54.33
C GLU A 203 -0.24 -46.47 54.50
N GLU A 204 0.04 -45.83 55.64
CA GLU A 204 -0.40 -44.46 55.90
C GLU A 204 0.38 -43.48 55.03
N ARG A 205 1.71 -43.64 54.99
CA ARG A 205 2.59 -42.85 54.11
C ARG A 205 2.30 -43.09 52.64
N ALA A 206 2.08 -44.35 52.23
CA ALA A 206 1.71 -44.68 50.85
C ALA A 206 0.36 -44.07 50.43
N ARG A 207 -0.62 -43.99 51.35
CA ARG A 207 -1.91 -43.32 51.09
C ARG A 207 -1.76 -41.81 50.93
N GLY A 208 -0.96 -41.16 51.79
CA GLY A 208 -0.67 -39.72 51.66
C GLY A 208 -0.02 -39.38 50.32
N LEU A 209 1.03 -40.11 49.95
CA LEU A 209 1.73 -39.92 48.67
C LEU A 209 0.83 -40.15 47.46
N ARG A 210 -0.07 -41.15 47.49
CA ARG A 210 -1.08 -41.34 46.43
C ARG A 210 -1.98 -40.13 46.25
N ALA A 211 -2.45 -39.54 47.35
CA ALA A 211 -3.32 -38.37 47.30
C ALA A 211 -2.59 -37.15 46.72
N GLU A 212 -1.34 -36.93 47.14
CA GLU A 212 -0.49 -35.86 46.61
C GLU A 212 -0.24 -36.01 45.10
N ILE A 213 0.19 -37.21 44.65
CA ILE A 213 0.41 -37.49 43.22
C ILE A 213 -0.86 -37.23 42.41
N ARG A 214 -2.02 -37.67 42.91
CA ARG A 214 -3.30 -37.44 42.24
C ARG A 214 -3.61 -35.93 42.14
N SER A 215 -3.36 -35.17 43.20
CA SER A 215 -3.57 -33.72 43.21
C SER A 215 -2.68 -33.02 42.20
N GLU A 216 -1.38 -33.30 42.19
CA GLU A 216 -0.41 -32.67 41.27
C GLU A 216 -0.71 -33.00 39.79
N LEU A 217 -1.12 -34.24 39.50
CA LEU A 217 -1.52 -34.63 38.14
C LEU A 217 -2.81 -33.94 37.69
N LEU A 218 -3.76 -33.72 38.59
CA LEU A 218 -4.97 -32.96 38.28
C LEU A 218 -4.64 -31.48 38.02
N GLU A 219 -3.77 -30.89 38.82
CA GLU A 219 -3.30 -29.51 38.64
C GLU A 219 -2.53 -29.34 37.31
N ALA A 220 -1.63 -30.28 36.98
CA ALA A 220 -0.95 -30.30 35.68
C ALA A 220 -1.94 -30.39 34.50
N LEU A 221 -2.96 -31.24 34.62
CA LEU A 221 -4.00 -31.40 33.60
C LEU A 221 -4.84 -30.14 33.43
N GLU A 222 -5.17 -29.45 34.52
CA GLU A 222 -5.84 -28.15 34.49
C GLU A 222 -4.96 -27.08 33.83
N GLY A 223 -3.65 -27.08 34.11
CA GLY A 223 -2.65 -26.24 33.44
C GLY A 223 -2.66 -26.44 31.91
N VAL A 224 -2.53 -27.68 31.43
CA VAL A 224 -2.61 -28.02 29.99
C VAL A 224 -3.93 -27.56 29.37
N ARG A 225 -5.05 -27.82 30.05
CA ARG A 225 -6.38 -27.39 29.57
C ARG A 225 -6.50 -25.87 29.52
N GLY A 226 -5.90 -25.15 30.48
CA GLY A 226 -5.83 -23.69 30.50
C GLY A 226 -5.10 -23.15 29.27
N VAL A 227 -3.96 -23.74 28.92
CA VAL A 227 -3.18 -23.42 27.71
C VAL A 227 -3.98 -23.68 26.44
N ALA A 228 -4.52 -24.88 26.31
CA ALA A 228 -5.26 -25.31 25.13
C ALA A 228 -6.39 -24.31 24.85
N ARG A 229 -7.13 -23.89 25.88
CA ARG A 229 -8.20 -22.88 25.76
C ARG A 229 -7.71 -21.49 25.34
N ARG A 230 -6.50 -21.08 25.72
CA ARG A 230 -5.91 -19.79 25.29
C ARG A 230 -5.48 -19.83 23.82
N LEU A 231 -4.96 -20.96 23.36
CA LEU A 231 -4.50 -21.12 21.99
C LEU A 231 -5.67 -21.40 21.03
N HIS A 232 -6.62 -22.21 21.48
CA HIS A 232 -7.74 -22.71 20.70
C HIS A 232 -8.94 -23.03 21.62
N PRO A 233 -9.93 -22.14 21.76
CA PRO A 233 -11.05 -22.37 22.67
C PRO A 233 -11.92 -23.52 22.13
N PRO A 234 -11.95 -24.71 22.74
CA PRO A 234 -12.74 -25.84 22.26
C PRO A 234 -14.24 -25.54 22.29
N GLU A 235 -14.69 -24.72 23.26
CA GLU A 235 -16.08 -24.28 23.34
C GLU A 235 -16.49 -23.47 22.09
N LEU A 236 -15.55 -22.77 21.44
CA LEU A 236 -15.81 -21.99 20.23
C LEU A 236 -16.01 -22.88 19.00
N GLU A 237 -15.34 -24.02 18.95
CA GLU A 237 -15.46 -24.99 17.86
C GLU A 237 -16.70 -25.88 18.01
N GLU A 238 -16.95 -26.38 19.22
CA GLU A 238 -18.01 -27.36 19.48
C GLU A 238 -19.37 -26.71 19.72
N LEU A 239 -19.41 -25.53 20.36
CA LEU A 239 -20.64 -24.91 20.86
C LEU A 239 -20.92 -23.53 20.26
N GLY A 240 -19.95 -22.96 19.53
CA GLY A 240 -20.06 -21.63 18.93
C GLY A 240 -19.59 -20.49 19.84
N LEU A 241 -19.55 -19.29 19.25
CA LEU A 241 -19.11 -18.04 19.86
C LEU A 241 -19.93 -17.64 21.09
N ARG A 242 -21.27 -17.79 21.08
CA ARG A 242 -22.10 -17.43 22.24
C ARG A 242 -21.75 -18.26 23.45
N ALA A 243 -21.77 -19.58 23.29
CA ALA A 243 -21.49 -20.52 24.36
C ALA A 243 -20.06 -20.34 24.88
N ALA A 244 -19.10 -20.11 23.98
CA ALA A 244 -17.72 -19.81 24.36
C ALA A 244 -17.61 -18.53 25.20
N LEU A 245 -18.27 -17.44 24.80
CA LEU A 245 -18.26 -16.17 25.54
C LEU A 245 -18.93 -16.29 26.92
N ASP A 246 -20.05 -17.00 27.00
CA ASP A 246 -20.74 -17.24 28.29
C ASP A 246 -19.88 -18.10 29.22
N ALA A 247 -19.23 -19.14 28.69
CA ALA A 247 -18.35 -20.00 29.47
C ALA A 247 -17.08 -19.27 29.94
N TYR A 248 -16.52 -18.40 29.09
CA TYR A 248 -15.36 -17.58 29.43
C TYR A 248 -15.68 -16.56 30.51
N THR A 249 -16.76 -15.79 30.35
CA THR A 249 -17.13 -14.72 31.29
C THR A 249 -17.58 -15.24 32.65
N ARG A 250 -18.25 -16.41 32.72
CA ARG A 250 -18.51 -17.08 34.00
C ARG A 250 -17.22 -17.41 34.74
N ARG A 251 -16.24 -17.99 34.06
CA ARG A 251 -14.95 -18.34 34.67
C ARG A 251 -14.19 -17.11 35.15
N VAL A 252 -14.14 -16.05 34.34
CA VAL A 252 -13.53 -14.78 34.76
C VAL A 252 -14.21 -14.25 36.02
N ALA A 253 -15.54 -14.33 36.12
CA ALA A 253 -16.26 -13.89 37.31
C ALA A 253 -15.97 -14.78 38.54
N GLU A 254 -15.82 -16.10 38.35
CA GLU A 254 -15.43 -17.04 39.41
C GLU A 254 -14.00 -16.78 39.91
N ASP A 255 -13.05 -16.57 38.98
CA ASP A 255 -11.62 -16.41 39.30
C ASP A 255 -11.30 -15.02 39.88
N SER A 256 -11.92 -13.96 39.35
CA SER A 256 -11.63 -12.57 39.75
C SER A 256 -12.59 -12.00 40.80
N GLY A 257 -13.74 -12.63 41.01
CA GLY A 257 -14.83 -12.09 41.82
C GLY A 257 -15.57 -10.89 41.20
N VAL A 258 -15.19 -10.46 39.99
CA VAL A 258 -15.84 -9.34 39.29
C VAL A 258 -17.04 -9.83 38.49
N PRO A 259 -18.27 -9.34 38.73
CA PRO A 259 -19.44 -9.80 38.00
C PRO A 259 -19.42 -9.35 36.54
N VAL A 260 -19.35 -10.31 35.62
CA VAL A 260 -19.39 -10.08 34.17
C VAL A 260 -20.75 -10.51 33.60
N ARG A 261 -21.39 -9.65 32.80
CA ARG A 261 -22.68 -9.95 32.14
C ARG A 261 -22.53 -9.86 30.62
N VAL A 262 -22.89 -10.92 29.92
CA VAL A 262 -22.90 -10.97 28.45
C VAL A 262 -24.33 -10.90 27.93
N SER A 263 -24.55 -10.13 26.86
CA SER A 263 -25.84 -10.03 26.18
C SER A 263 -25.63 -10.21 24.68
N HIS A 264 -26.48 -11.03 24.05
CA HIS A 264 -26.29 -11.41 22.65
C HIS A 264 -27.48 -10.95 21.79
N ALA A 265 -27.21 -10.29 20.66
CA ALA A 265 -28.25 -9.98 19.67
C ALA A 265 -28.64 -11.25 18.87
N ALA A 266 -29.90 -11.43 18.48
CA ALA A 266 -30.31 -12.61 17.71
C ALA A 266 -29.67 -12.65 16.31
N ALA A 267 -29.34 -13.85 15.81
CA ALA A 267 -28.97 -14.16 14.41
C ALA A 267 -27.60 -13.68 13.85
N VAL A 268 -26.65 -13.25 14.68
CA VAL A 268 -25.34 -12.78 14.19
C VAL A 268 -24.37 -13.93 13.86
N GLU A 269 -24.49 -15.06 14.54
CA GLU A 269 -23.43 -16.06 14.65
C GLU A 269 -23.29 -16.96 13.41
N ASP A 270 -24.41 -17.36 12.80
CA ASP A 270 -24.43 -18.22 11.60
C ASP A 270 -23.83 -17.55 10.36
N ARG A 271 -23.60 -16.22 10.43
CA ARG A 271 -23.06 -15.41 9.32
C ARG A 271 -21.55 -15.18 9.44
N LEU A 272 -20.91 -15.63 10.53
CA LEU A 272 -19.49 -15.38 10.79
C LEU A 272 -18.63 -16.56 10.35
N SER A 273 -17.55 -16.28 9.61
CA SER A 273 -16.53 -17.28 9.31
C SER A 273 -15.86 -17.77 10.61
N PRO A 274 -15.29 -18.99 10.64
CA PRO A 274 -14.55 -19.48 11.80
C PRO A 274 -13.44 -18.52 12.29
N GLU A 275 -12.71 -17.92 11.35
CA GLU A 275 -11.64 -16.96 11.63
C GLU A 275 -12.20 -15.68 12.28
N THR A 276 -13.35 -15.22 11.79
CA THR A 276 -14.02 -14.04 12.34
C THR A 276 -14.54 -14.32 13.75
N ARG A 277 -15.12 -15.50 13.99
CA ARG A 277 -15.55 -15.93 15.34
C ARG A 277 -14.38 -15.95 16.31
N LEU A 278 -13.23 -16.52 15.91
CA LEU A 278 -12.02 -16.53 16.73
C LEU A 278 -11.48 -15.13 17.01
N ALA A 279 -11.44 -14.26 16.00
CA ALA A 279 -10.99 -12.88 16.15
C ALA A 279 -11.87 -12.10 17.13
N VAL A 280 -13.20 -12.20 17.00
CA VAL A 280 -14.15 -11.57 17.93
C VAL A 280 -13.97 -12.11 19.34
N PHE A 281 -13.84 -13.44 19.50
CA PHE A 281 -13.62 -14.05 20.81
C PHE A 281 -12.35 -13.51 21.48
N ARG A 282 -11.22 -13.44 20.75
CA ARG A 282 -9.95 -12.89 21.26
C ARG A 282 -10.06 -11.42 21.67
N VAL A 283 -10.76 -10.59 20.89
CA VAL A 283 -10.99 -9.18 21.23
C VAL A 283 -11.76 -9.05 22.54
N VAL A 284 -12.82 -9.84 22.73
CA VAL A 284 -13.59 -9.82 23.98
C VAL A 284 -12.75 -10.32 25.16
N GLN A 285 -11.96 -11.38 24.95
CA GLN A 285 -11.04 -11.91 25.96
C GLN A 285 -10.08 -10.84 26.48
N GLU A 286 -9.43 -10.13 25.57
CA GLU A 286 -8.48 -9.08 25.89
C GLU A 286 -9.15 -7.88 26.58
N ALA A 287 -10.32 -7.46 26.06
CA ALA A 287 -11.07 -6.36 26.63
C ALA A 287 -11.55 -6.65 28.06
N VAL A 288 -12.08 -7.86 28.30
CA VAL A 288 -12.52 -8.30 29.64
C VAL A 288 -11.33 -8.43 30.58
N ARG A 289 -10.21 -9.03 30.13
CA ARG A 289 -8.99 -9.13 30.93
C ARG A 289 -8.49 -7.75 31.35
N ASN A 290 -8.38 -6.81 30.41
CA ASN A 290 -7.95 -5.45 30.70
C ASN A 290 -8.92 -4.73 31.63
N ALA A 291 -10.23 -4.93 31.47
CA ALA A 291 -11.22 -4.37 32.38
C ALA A 291 -11.04 -4.91 33.81
N VAL A 292 -10.87 -6.22 33.98
CA VAL A 292 -10.69 -6.85 35.30
C VAL A 292 -9.34 -6.47 35.94
N SER A 293 -8.25 -6.39 35.17
CA SER A 293 -6.93 -5.99 35.67
C SER A 293 -6.84 -4.52 36.07
N HIS A 294 -7.76 -3.67 35.62
CA HIS A 294 -7.80 -2.24 35.90
C HIS A 294 -9.06 -1.78 36.67
N ALA A 295 -9.88 -2.71 37.14
CA ALA A 295 -11.10 -2.45 37.92
C ALA A 295 -10.81 -2.20 39.40
#